data_AF-A0A1H2XU90-F1
#
_entry.id   AF-A0A1H2XU90-F1
#
_cell.length_a   1.000
_cell.length_b   1.000
_cell.length_c   1.000
_cell.angle_alpha   90.00
_cell.angle_beta   90.00
_cell.angle_gamma   90.00
#
_symmetry.space_group_name_H-M   'P 1'
#
loop_
_entity.id
_entity.type
_entity.pdbx_description
1 polymer ?
#
loop_
_entity_poly.entity_id
_entity_poly.type
_entity_poly.pdbx_seq_one_letter_code
_entity_poly.pdbx_strand_id
1 'polypeptide(L)' 'MNYSKAKDINGEVITPPNPRGISGGGLWFVPNSFSPKDVYLEGVFIEYYEKTKISFSTKIERVADFIRDNA' A
#
# COMPACT_ATOMS: atom_id res chain seq x y z
N MET A 1 12.77 -15.57 -1.98
CA MET A 1 11.30 -15.54 -1.98
C MET A 1 10.84 -15.50 -3.43
N ASN A 2 10.25 -16.59 -3.93
CA ASN A 2 9.66 -16.63 -5.27
C ASN A 2 8.24 -16.06 -5.18
N TYR A 3 8.04 -14.84 -5.66
CA TYR A 3 6.69 -14.28 -5.78
C TYR A 3 5.97 -14.95 -6.96
N SER A 4 4.74 -15.39 -6.74
CA SER A 4 3.83 -15.84 -7.79
C SER A 4 3.62 -14.67 -8.75
N LYS A 5 4.11 -14.80 -9.99
CA LYS A 5 3.85 -13.80 -11.03
C LYS A 5 2.41 -13.97 -11.52
N ALA A 6 1.64 -12.89 -11.57
CA ALA A 6 0.31 -12.91 -12.17
C ALA A 6 0.43 -13.34 -13.64
N LYS A 7 -0.51 -14.16 -14.11
CA LYS A 7 -0.54 -14.66 -15.49
C LYS A 7 -1.87 -14.32 -16.15
N ASP A 8 -1.86 -13.99 -17.43
CA ASP A 8 -3.09 -13.79 -18.22
C ASP A 8 -3.74 -15.12 -18.63
N ILE A 9 -4.83 -15.04 -19.42
CA ILE A 9 -5.55 -16.22 -19.94
C ILE A 9 -4.69 -17.12 -20.85
N ASN A 10 -3.58 -16.60 -21.37
CA ASN A 10 -2.64 -17.31 -22.24
C ASN A 10 -1.42 -17.83 -21.46
N GLY A 11 -1.36 -17.59 -20.15
CA GLY A 11 -0.26 -18.01 -19.30
C GLY A 11 0.97 -17.11 -19.33
N GLU A 12 0.89 -15.95 -20.00
CA GLU A 12 1.98 -14.97 -20.03
C GLU A 12 2.06 -14.21 -18.71
N VAL A 13 3.28 -13.94 -18.25
CA VAL A 13 3.53 -13.14 -17.05
C VAL A 13 3.04 -11.72 -17.28
N ILE A 14 1.97 -11.33 -16.60
CA ILE A 14 1.51 -9.95 -16.54
C ILE A 14 2.16 -9.27 -15.34
N THR A 15 2.90 -8.19 -15.62
CA THR A 15 3.16 -7.20 -14.57
C THR A 15 1.83 -6.49 -14.33
N PRO A 16 1.26 -6.50 -13.11
CA PRO A 16 -0.02 -5.84 -12.86
C PRO A 16 0.08 -4.38 -13.34
N PRO A 17 -0.69 -3.99 -14.37
CA PRO A 17 -0.53 -2.69 -15.00
C PRO A 17 -1.24 -1.68 -14.12
N ASN A 18 -0.48 -1.04 -13.22
CA ASN A 18 -0.97 0.00 -12.32
C ASN A 18 -2.12 -0.50 -11.41
N PRO A 19 -1.91 -0.65 -10.08
CA PRO A 19 -2.98 -1.12 -9.21
C PRO A 19 -4.11 -0.07 -9.21
N ARG A 20 -5.15 -0.31 -10.01
CA ARG A 20 -6.35 0.52 -10.11
C ARG A 20 -7.38 0.02 -9.11
N GLY A 21 -8.14 0.95 -8.54
CA GLY A 21 -9.21 0.63 -7.59
C GLY A 21 -8.73 0.30 -6.17
N ILE A 22 -7.46 0.55 -5.83
CA ILE A 22 -6.93 0.39 -4.47
C ILE A 22 -6.84 1.72 -3.70
N SER A 23 -7.33 2.82 -4.27
CA SER A 23 -7.45 4.10 -3.55
C SER A 23 -8.30 3.92 -2.30
N GLY A 24 -7.84 4.45 -1.17
CA GLY A 24 -8.44 4.19 0.14
C GLY A 24 -7.96 2.90 0.82
N GLY A 25 -7.15 2.08 0.15
CA GLY A 25 -6.56 0.87 0.74
C GLY A 25 -5.54 1.18 1.84
N GLY A 26 -5.43 0.30 2.83
CA GLY A 26 -4.50 0.49 3.95
C GLY A 26 -3.04 0.20 3.57
N LEU A 27 -2.14 1.12 3.94
CA LEU A 27 -0.70 0.86 4.04
C LEU A 27 -0.41 0.33 5.45
N TRP A 28 -0.19 -0.98 5.52
CA TRP A 28 0.04 -1.70 6.78
C TRP A 28 1.54 -1.84 7.07
N PHE A 29 1.92 -1.56 8.31
CA PHE A 29 3.29 -1.66 8.79
C PHE A 29 3.40 -2.78 9.83
N VAL A 30 4.43 -3.62 9.67
CA VAL A 30 4.79 -4.68 10.62
C VAL A 30 6.20 -4.37 11.12
N PRO A 31 6.37 -3.91 12.37
CA PRO A 31 7.67 -3.48 12.88
C PRO A 31 8.63 -4.64 13.09
N ASN A 32 8.09 -5.84 13.36
CA ASN A 32 8.87 -7.03 13.63
C ASN A 32 8.34 -8.22 12.82
N SER A 33 9.14 -8.73 11.89
CA SER A 33 8.78 -9.88 11.07
C SER A 33 8.59 -11.19 11.85
N PHE A 34 9.16 -11.30 13.06
CA PHE A 34 8.97 -12.45 13.95
C PHE A 34 7.66 -12.37 14.76
N SER A 35 7.02 -11.19 14.79
CA SER A 35 5.74 -10.95 15.45
C SER A 35 4.71 -10.41 14.44
N PRO A 36 4.29 -11.20 13.44
CA PRO A 36 3.44 -10.72 12.33
C PRO A 36 2.02 -10.32 12.75
N LYS A 37 1.64 -10.52 14.02
CA LYS A 37 0.38 -10.07 14.58
C LYS A 37 0.41 -8.59 14.96
N ASP A 38 1.59 -8.01 15.14
CA ASP A 38 1.77 -6.61 15.48
C ASP A 38 1.67 -5.78 14.19
N VAL A 39 0.45 -5.59 13.68
CA VAL A 39 0.18 -4.88 12.42
C VAL A 39 -0.48 -3.54 12.72
N TYR A 40 0.07 -2.47 12.15
CA TYR A 40 -0.41 -1.10 12.36
C TYR A 40 -0.79 -0.47 11.02
N LEU A 41 -1.82 0.36 11.02
CA LEU A 41 -2.18 1.15 9.84
C LEU A 41 -1.33 2.42 9.83
N GLU A 42 -0.32 2.47 8.96
CA GLU A 42 0.59 3.62 8.84
C GLU A 42 0.00 4.70 7.92
N GLY A 43 -0.72 4.27 6.88
CA GLY A 43 -1.25 5.20 5.89
C GLY A 43 -2.43 4.69 5.09
N VAL A 44 -2.97 5.59 4.28
CA VAL A 44 -4.03 5.30 3.30
C VAL A 44 -3.48 5.54 1.91
N PHE A 45 -3.55 4.54 1.04
CA PHE A 45 -3.08 4.63 -0.34
C PHE A 45 -3.90 5.65 -1.13
N ILE A 46 -3.22 6.54 -1.86
CA ILE A 46 -3.84 7.56 -2.71
C ILE A 46 -3.69 7.18 -4.18
N GLU A 47 -2.44 7.08 -4.64
CA GLU A 47 -2.13 6.93 -6.06
C GLU A 47 -0.80 6.20 -6.32
N TYR A 48 -0.66 5.66 -7.53
CA TYR A 48 0.57 5.06 -8.02
C TYR A 48 1.06 5.80 -9.27
N TYR A 49 2.30 6.26 -9.20
CA TYR A 49 2.97 6.94 -10.30
C TYR A 49 3.81 5.95 -11.11
N GLU A 50 3.24 5.52 -12.24
CA GLU A 50 3.74 4.40 -13.04
C GLU A 50 5.16 4.62 -13.60
N LYS A 51 5.49 5.85 -14.00
CA LYS A 51 6.78 6.18 -14.61
C LYS A 51 7.97 5.88 -13.69
N THR A 52 7.81 6.11 -12.39
CA THR A 52 8.87 5.87 -11.39
C THR A 52 8.57 4.70 -10.47
N LYS A 53 7.43 4.04 -10.64
CA LYS A 53 6.96 2.94 -9.79
C LYS A 53 6.86 3.31 -8.31
N ILE A 54 6.45 4.54 -8.02
CA ILE A 54 6.29 5.06 -6.66
C ILE A 54 4.79 5.08 -6.32
N SER A 55 4.44 4.58 -5.14
CA SER A 55 3.11 4.77 -4.56
C SER A 55 3.13 5.91 -3.55
N PHE A 56 2.07 6.70 -3.55
CA PHE A 56 1.83 7.74 -2.57
C PHE A 56 0.71 7.32 -1.62
N SER A 57 0.94 7.54 -0.33
CA SER A 57 0.00 7.26 0.73
C SER A 57 -0.06 8.44 1.71
N THR A 58 -1.24 8.72 2.23
CA THR A 58 -1.43 9.67 3.34
C THR A 58 -0.84 9.06 4.61
N LYS A 59 -0.04 9.83 5.36
CA LYS A 59 0.44 9.41 6.68
C LYS A 59 -0.62 9.70 7.73
N ILE A 60 -1.19 8.67 8.36
CA ILE A 60 -2.35 8.82 9.27
C ILE A 60 -1.99 9.61 10.51
N GLU A 61 -0.79 9.44 11.05
CA GLU A 61 -0.28 10.21 12.20
C GLU A 61 -0.49 11.72 11.99
N ARG A 62 -0.13 12.24 10.81
CA ARG A 62 -0.26 13.67 10.48
C ARG A 62 -1.72 14.14 10.42
N VAL A 63 -2.62 13.28 9.96
CA VAL A 63 -4.06 13.58 9.92
C VAL A 63 -4.63 13.57 11.33
N ALA A 64 -4.23 12.59 12.15
CA ALA A 64 -4.66 12.50 13.54
C ALA A 64 -4.20 13.72 14.35
N ASP A 65 -2.95 14.15 14.18
CA ASP A 65 -2.42 15.34 14.82
C ASP A 65 -3.20 16.59 14.39
N PHE A 66 -3.43 16.76 13.08
CA PHE A 66 -4.24 17.86 12.56
C PHE A 66 -5.65 17.90 13.17
N ILE A 67 -6.32 16.75 13.30
CA ILE A 67 -7.66 16.67 13.92
C ILE A 67 -7.60 17.06 15.39
N ARG A 68 -6.61 16.56 16.15
CA ARG A 68 -6.45 16.89 17.58
C ARG A 68 -6.19 18.38 17.81
N ASP A 69 -5.39 19.00 16.95
CA ASP A 69 -5.06 20.43 17.06
C ASP A 69 -6.23 21.36 16.72
N ASN A 70 -7.28 20.85 16.05
CA ASN A 70 -8.42 21.63 15.57
C ASN A 70 -9.78 21.14 16.10
N ALA A 71 -9.80 20.27 17.12
CA ALA A 71 -10.99 19.79 17.81
C ALA A 71 -11.18 20.52 19.14
#